data_AF-A0A9E3UAP5-F1
#
_entry.id   AF-A0A9E3UAP5-F1
#
_cell.length_a   1.000
_cell.length_b   1.000
_cell.length_c   1.000
_cell.angle_alpha   90.00
_cell.angle_beta   90.00
_cell.angle_gamma   90.00
#
_symmetry.space_group_name_H-M   'P 1'
#
loop_
_entity.id
_entity.type
_entity.pdbx_description
1 polymer ?
#
loop_
_entity_poly.entity_id
_entity_poly.type
_entity_poly.pdbx_seq_one_letter_code
_entity_poly.pdbx_strand_id
1 'polypeptide(L)'
;MLSYAFVDGFTRVRRDEAIQRLKGAIAEADGVIVDFAFFSNEAIRLSVEIEAVALAKLEEALTEGGVHVFERCAAELKKSRDASSRPIIAMLHIAFVRDEADLAAHLPG
;
A
#
# COMPACT_ATOMS: atom_id res chain seq x y z
N MET A 1 -21.78 -0.60 11.17
CA MET A 1 -21.27 -0.22 9.84
C MET A 1 -19.89 -0.83 9.72
N LEU A 2 -19.60 -1.60 8.66
CA LEU A 2 -18.23 -2.00 8.37
C LEU A 2 -17.53 -0.78 7.80
N SER A 3 -16.42 -0.38 8.41
CA SER A 3 -15.58 0.70 7.91
C SER A 3 -14.49 0.10 7.03
N TYR A 4 -14.24 0.72 5.88
CA TYR A 4 -13.20 0.33 4.94
C TYR A 4 -12.42 1.56 4.50
N ALA A 5 -11.14 1.38 4.18
CA ALA A 5 -10.31 2.41 3.58
C ALA A 5 -9.73 1.90 2.26
N PHE A 6 -9.63 2.79 1.27
CA PHE A 6 -8.98 2.51 0.00
C PHE A 6 -7.72 3.34 -0.12
N VAL A 7 -6.59 2.67 -0.27
CA VAL A 7 -5.28 3.28 -0.51
C VAL A 7 -4.83 2.90 -1.90
N ASP A 8 -4.67 3.90 -2.74
CA ASP A 8 -4.21 3.74 -4.10
C ASP A 8 -2.95 4.59 -4.28
N GLY A 9 -1.97 4.03 -4.97
CA GLY A 9 -0.66 4.64 -5.07
C GLY A 9 0.28 3.88 -5.98
N PHE A 10 1.51 4.34 -6.04
CA PHE A 10 2.53 3.73 -6.87
C PHE A 10 3.89 3.73 -6.18
N THR A 11 4.79 2.87 -6.65
CA THR A 11 6.18 2.84 -6.21
C THR A 11 7.11 2.67 -7.40
N ARG A 12 8.31 3.25 -7.29
CA ARG A 12 9.44 3.01 -8.20
C ARG A 12 10.43 2.00 -7.63
N VAL A 13 10.21 1.53 -6.40
CA VAL A 13 11.02 0.47 -5.81
C VAL A 13 10.77 -0.81 -6.61
N ARG A 14 11.83 -1.57 -6.88
CA ARG A 14 11.74 -2.84 -7.60
C ARG A 14 10.71 -3.75 -6.94
N ARG A 15 9.87 -4.40 -7.74
CA ARG A 15 8.69 -5.17 -7.30
C ARG A 15 8.92 -6.03 -6.05
N ASP A 16 9.93 -6.91 -6.09
CA ASP A 16 10.14 -7.87 -5.00
C ASP A 16 10.56 -7.18 -3.71
N GLU A 17 11.37 -6.12 -3.82
CA GLU A 17 11.77 -5.26 -2.70
C GLU A 17 10.58 -4.45 -2.17
N ALA A 18 9.76 -3.88 -3.06
CA ALA A 18 8.55 -3.16 -2.70
C ALA A 18 7.57 -4.04 -1.93
N ILE A 19 7.39 -5.30 -2.33
CA ILE A 19 6.50 -6.24 -1.63
C ILE A 19 7.03 -6.54 -0.22
N GLN A 20 8.34 -6.72 -0.05
CA GLN A 20 8.91 -6.92 1.29
C GLN A 20 8.74 -5.69 2.16
N ARG A 21 8.99 -4.48 1.62
CA ARG A 21 8.77 -3.22 2.34
C ARG A 21 7.32 -3.01 2.71
N LEU A 22 6.38 -3.29 1.80
CA LEU A 22 4.95 -3.22 2.06
C LEU A 22 4.52 -4.15 3.20
N LYS A 23 5.01 -5.40 3.20
CA LYS A 23 4.75 -6.34 4.30
C LYS A 23 5.32 -5.84 5.62
N GLY A 24 6.54 -5.28 5.60
CA GLY A 24 7.16 -4.65 6.76
C GLY A 24 6.34 -3.48 7.31
N ALA A 25 5.95 -2.54 6.45
CA ALA A 25 5.14 -1.38 6.81
C ALA A 25 3.78 -1.78 7.42
N ILE A 26 3.13 -2.79 6.86
CA ILE A 26 1.87 -3.33 7.41
C ILE A 26 2.10 -3.94 8.80
N ALA A 27 3.16 -4.73 8.97
CA ALA A 27 3.47 -5.35 10.25
C ALA A 27 3.86 -4.31 11.32
N GLU A 28 4.63 -3.28 10.94
CA GLU A 28 4.97 -2.17 11.81
C GLU A 28 3.73 -1.39 12.26
N ALA A 29 2.72 -1.28 11.41
CA ALA A 29 1.44 -0.66 11.74
C ALA A 29 0.46 -1.61 12.49
N ASP A 30 0.94 -2.75 13.00
CA ASP A 30 0.13 -3.78 13.67
C ASP A 30 -1.03 -4.30 12.80
N GLY A 31 -0.87 -4.25 11.48
CA GLY A 31 -1.85 -4.72 10.50
C GLY A 31 -1.66 -6.21 10.14
N VAL A 32 -2.75 -6.86 9.76
CA VAL A 32 -2.78 -8.26 9.33
C VAL A 32 -3.23 -8.34 7.89
N ILE A 33 -2.40 -8.91 7.02
CA ILE A 33 -2.78 -9.17 5.62
C ILE A 33 -3.79 -10.32 5.59
N VAL A 34 -4.99 -10.05 5.09
CA VAL A 34 -6.08 -11.04 4.98
C VAL A 34 -6.32 -11.51 3.55
N ASP A 35 -5.91 -10.71 2.56
CA ASP A 35 -5.94 -11.09 1.14
C ASP A 35 -4.74 -10.48 0.39
N PHE A 36 -4.24 -11.20 -0.61
CA PHE A 36 -3.13 -10.78 -1.44
C PHE A 36 -3.38 -11.21 -2.89
N ALA A 37 -3.35 -10.26 -3.82
CA ALA A 37 -3.48 -10.51 -5.25
C ALA A 37 -2.35 -9.84 -6.05
N PHE A 38 -1.84 -10.58 -7.04
CA PHE A 38 -0.92 -10.07 -8.06
C PHE A 38 -1.69 -9.73 -9.34
N PHE A 39 -1.40 -8.56 -9.92
CA PHE A 39 -1.84 -8.18 -11.26
C PHE A 39 -0.61 -8.07 -12.16
N SER A 40 -0.13 -9.24 -12.59
CA SER A 40 1.06 -9.39 -13.42
C SER A 40 2.29 -8.69 -12.79
N ASN A 41 3.07 -7.97 -13.59
CA ASN A 41 4.24 -7.21 -13.14
C ASN A 41 3.92 -5.72 -12.96
N GLU A 42 2.63 -5.36 -12.90
CA GLU A 42 2.16 -3.97 -12.97
C GLU A 42 1.63 -3.49 -11.63
N ALA A 43 0.97 -4.35 -10.85
CA ALA A 43 0.44 -3.96 -9.56
C ALA A 43 0.24 -5.14 -8.60
N ILE A 44 0.03 -4.81 -7.33
CA ILE A 44 -0.50 -5.72 -6.31
C ILE A 44 -1.69 -5.10 -5.61
N ARG A 45 -2.54 -5.95 -5.05
CA ARG A 45 -3.54 -5.57 -4.07
C ARG A 45 -3.35 -6.36 -2.78
N LEU A 46 -3.36 -5.66 -1.65
CA LEU A 46 -3.43 -6.24 -0.32
C LEU A 46 -4.73 -5.80 0.34
N SER A 47 -5.42 -6.71 1.01
CA SER A 47 -6.42 -6.34 2.01
C SER A 47 -5.82 -6.54 3.39
N VAL A 48 -5.90 -5.52 4.23
CA VAL A 48 -5.26 -5.46 5.54
C VAL A 48 -6.32 -5.18 6.59
N GLU A 49 -6.45 -6.06 7.57
CA GLU A 49 -7.19 -5.75 8.80
C GLU A 49 -6.26 -4.95 9.72
N ILE A 50 -6.71 -3.77 10.17
CA ILE A 50 -5.90 -2.86 10.96
C ILE A 50 -6.76 -2.02 11.89
N GLU A 51 -6.23 -1.72 13.08
CA GLU A 51 -6.87 -0.78 14.00
C GLU A 51 -6.97 0.62 13.38
N ALA A 52 -8.15 1.26 13.50
CA ALA A 52 -8.38 2.57 12.90
C ALA A 52 -7.34 3.62 13.37
N VAL A 53 -6.92 3.55 14.64
CA VAL A 53 -5.89 4.43 15.21
C VAL A 53 -4.50 4.27 14.58
N ALA A 54 -4.22 3.09 13.98
CA ALA A 54 -2.94 2.77 13.36
C ALA A 54 -2.86 3.19 11.87
N LEU A 55 -3.94 3.70 11.28
CA LEU A 55 -3.95 4.13 9.86
C LEU A 55 -2.94 5.23 9.54
N ALA A 56 -2.67 6.14 10.49
CA ALA A 56 -1.65 7.16 10.32
C ALA A 56 -0.24 6.56 10.26
N LYS A 57 0.02 5.56 11.11
CA LYS A 57 1.30 4.81 11.12
C LYS A 57 1.45 3.99 9.85
N LEU A 58 0.36 3.40 9.34
CA LEU A 58 0.37 2.71 8.05
C LEU A 58 0.72 3.67 6.91
N GLU A 59 0.11 4.85 6.85
CA GLU A 59 0.40 5.86 5.82
C GLU A 59 1.88 6.29 5.83
N GLU A 60 2.41 6.56 7.03
CA GLU A 60 3.82 6.92 7.24
C GLU A 60 4.75 5.79 6.79
N ALA A 61 4.51 4.57 7.26
CA ALA A 61 5.32 3.40 6.93
C ALA A 61 5.27 3.04 5.43
N LEU A 62 4.11 3.22 4.77
CA LEU A 62 4.00 3.08 3.32
C LEU A 62 4.88 4.12 2.60
N THR A 63 4.85 5.37 3.06
CA THR A 63 5.63 6.47 2.48
C THR A 63 7.14 6.22 2.65
N GLU A 64 7.58 5.84 3.85
CA GLU A 64 8.97 5.47 4.14
C GLU A 64 9.42 4.24 3.33
N GLY A 65 8.49 3.30 3.10
CA GLY A 65 8.69 2.14 2.22
C GLY A 65 8.87 2.50 0.73
N GLY A 66 8.70 3.76 0.35
CA GLY A 66 8.83 4.24 -1.03
C GLY A 66 7.54 4.15 -1.83
N VAL A 67 6.38 4.11 -1.17
CA VAL A 67 5.07 4.18 -1.80
C VAL A 67 4.59 5.62 -1.83
N HIS A 68 4.24 6.11 -3.00
CA HIS A 68 3.55 7.38 -3.18
C HIS A 68 2.04 7.12 -3.12
N VAL A 69 1.43 7.44 -1.98
CA VAL A 69 -0.02 7.39 -1.79
C VAL A 69 -0.66 8.62 -2.45
N PHE A 70 -1.74 8.43 -3.21
CA PHE A 70 -2.46 9.56 -3.80
C PHE A 70 -3.15 10.41 -2.73
N GLU A 71 -3.15 11.74 -2.89
CA GLU A 71 -3.71 12.68 -1.89
C GLU A 71 -5.16 12.37 -1.49
N ARG A 72 -5.98 11.90 -2.43
CA ARG A 72 -7.37 11.47 -2.14
C ARG A 72 -7.42 10.36 -1.10
N CYS A 73 -6.47 9.43 -1.15
CA CYS A 73 -6.41 8.27 -0.25
C CYS A 73 -5.85 8.66 1.11
N ALA A 74 -4.87 9.56 1.17
CA ALA A 74 -4.40 10.16 2.42
C ALA A 74 -5.55 10.83 3.18
N ALA A 75 -6.39 11.61 2.48
CA ALA A 75 -7.58 12.23 3.07
C ALA A 75 -8.61 11.19 3.56
N GLU A 76 -8.83 10.10 2.82
CA GLU A 76 -9.75 9.03 3.23
C GLU A 76 -9.23 8.22 4.42
N LEU A 77 -7.92 7.97 4.51
CA LEU A 77 -7.30 7.32 5.68
C LEU A 77 -7.53 8.16 6.94
N LYS A 78 -7.32 9.47 6.85
CA LYS A 78 -7.58 10.40 7.95
C LYS A 78 -9.06 10.37 8.39
N LYS A 79 -10.00 10.43 7.44
CA LYS A 79 -11.44 10.33 7.74
C LYS A 79 -11.79 8.98 8.38
N SER A 80 -11.24 7.88 7.87
CA SER A 80 -11.52 6.52 8.36
C SER A 80 -11.02 6.32 9.79
N ARG A 81 -9.85 6.88 10.12
CA ARG A 81 -9.32 6.93 11.47
C ARG A 81 -10.25 7.68 12.42
N ASP A 82 -10.69 8.88 12.01
CA ASP A 82 -11.49 9.75 12.88
C ASP A 82 -12.94 9.23 13.04
N ALA A 83 -13.42 8.40 12.10
CA ALA A 83 -14.78 7.87 12.08
C ALA A 83 -14.97 6.51 12.79
N SER A 84 -13.89 5.78 13.09
CA SER A 84 -13.97 4.41 13.64
C SER A 84 -13.12 4.23 14.89
N SER A 85 -13.67 3.56 15.90
CA SER A 85 -12.95 3.08 17.08
C SER A 85 -12.70 1.56 17.04
N ARG A 86 -12.94 0.93 15.89
CA ARG A 86 -12.82 -0.52 15.66
C ARG A 86 -11.83 -0.80 14.53
N PRO A 87 -11.30 -2.03 14.44
CA PRO A 87 -10.59 -2.51 13.27
C PRO A 87 -11.37 -2.28 11.98
N ILE A 88 -10.64 -1.97 10.92
CA ILE A 88 -11.17 -1.76 9.57
C ILE A 88 -10.41 -2.61 8.56
N ILE A 89 -10.99 -2.79 7.38
CA ILE A 89 -10.28 -3.36 6.23
C ILE A 89 -9.75 -2.22 5.36
N ALA A 90 -8.43 -2.09 5.29
CA ALA A 90 -7.74 -1.23 4.35
C ALA A 90 -7.35 -2.02 3.11
N MET A 91 -7.83 -1.60 1.94
CA MET A 91 -7.41 -2.15 0.65
C MET A 91 -6.30 -1.29 0.07
N LEU A 92 -5.10 -1.85 -0.01
CA LEU A 92 -3.94 -1.24 -0.63
C LEU A 92 -3.82 -1.72 -2.07
N HIS A 93 -3.88 -0.80 -3.03
CA HIS A 93 -3.62 -1.05 -4.45
C HIS A 93 -2.39 -0.27 -4.87
N ILE A 94 -1.30 -0.98 -5.17
CA ILE A 94 0.01 -0.36 -5.42
C ILE A 94 0.49 -0.76 -6.81
N ALA A 95 0.65 0.23 -7.68
CA ALA A 95 1.25 0.08 -8.99
C ALA A 95 2.79 0.12 -8.92
N PHE A 96 3.45 -0.72 -9.71
CA PHE A 96 4.89 -0.70 -9.92
C PHE A 96 5.20 0.11 -11.17
N VAL A 97 5.80 1.29 -10.98
CA VAL A 97 6.28 2.11 -12.09
C VAL A 97 7.70 1.70 -12.39
N ARG A 98 7.94 1.23 -13.62
CA ARG A 98 9.28 0.93 -14.11
C ARG A 98 10.01 2.21 -14.48
N ASP A 99 11.30 2.25 -14.23
CA ASP A 99 12.15 3.31 -14.78
C ASP A 99 12.41 3.05 -16.27
N GLU A 100 12.55 4.09 -17.09
CA GLU A 100 12.81 3.96 -18.53
C GLU A 100 14.13 3.20 -18.81
N ALA A 101 15.10 3.33 -17.89
CA ALA A 101 16.37 2.60 -17.94
C ALA A 101 16.21 1.07 -17.78
N ASP A 102 15.23 0.61 -17.00
CA ASP A 102 14.95 -0.82 -16.81
C ASP A 102 14.34 -1.46 -18.06
N LEU A 103 13.61 -0.67 -18.87
CA LEU A 103 13.08 -1.08 -20.17
C LEU A 103 14.21 -1.29 -21.19
N ALA A 104 15.23 -0.43 -21.18
CA ALA A 104 16.37 -0.54 -22.08
C ALA A 104 17.24 -1.79 -21.80
N ALA A 105 17.34 -2.22 -20.54
CA ALA A 105 18.12 -3.41 -20.15
C ALA A 105 17.52 -4.75 -20.63
N HIS A 106 16.27 -4.76 -21.10
CA HIS A 106 15.56 -5.97 -21.55
C HIS A 106 15.30 -6.00 -23.07
N LEU A 107 15.84 -5.04 -23.83
CA LEU A 107 15.84 -5.10 -25.29
C LEU A 107 17.07 -5.89 -25.77
N PRO A 108 16.92 -6.90 -26.66
CA PRO A 108 18.07 -7.54 -27.27
C PRO A 108 18.82 -6.51 -28.12
N GLY A 109 20.13 -6.39 -27.90
CA GLY A 109 21.04 -5.56 -28.69
C GLY A 109 21.32 -6.13 -30.07
#